data_AF-A0A536AL66-F1
#
_entry.id   AF-A0A536AL66-F1
#
_cell.length_a   1.000
_cell.length_b   1.000
_cell.length_c   1.000
_cell.angle_alpha   90.00
_cell.angle_beta   90.00
_cell.angle_gamma   90.00
#
_symmetry.space_group_name_H-M   'P 1'
#
loop_
_entity.id
_entity.type
_entity.pdbx_description
1 polymer ?
#
loop_
_entity_poly.entity_id
_entity_poly.type
_entity_poly.pdbx_seq_one_letter_code
_entity_poly.pdbx_strand_id
1 'polypeptide(L)'
;MAGSATRRFLASVGLPDHDLGELPDSVGRFPDGAHYRVEIPSTEGPLAFEAVLDEAERRDVPVVRVSQGSGVFMHTDEELDEMA
;
A
#
# COMPACT_ATOMS: atom_id res chain seq x y z
N MET A 1 29.12 8.59 1.86
CA MET A 1 29.93 7.64 2.66
C MET A 1 29.10 6.77 3.62
N ALA A 2 27.91 7.18 4.08
CA ALA A 2 27.11 6.42 5.05
C ALA A 2 26.59 5.05 4.57
N GLY A 3 26.27 4.87 3.28
CA GLY A 3 25.75 3.60 2.76
C GLY A 3 26.73 2.41 2.82
N SER A 4 28.04 2.68 2.87
CA SER A 4 29.06 1.62 2.83
C SER A 4 29.24 0.91 4.18
N ALA A 5 29.07 1.61 5.30
CA ALA A 5 29.19 1.03 6.63
C ALA A 5 27.99 0.17 7.01
N THR A 6 26.77 0.66 6.75
CA THR A 6 25.54 -0.10 6.98
C THR A 6 25.50 -1.40 6.19
N ARG A 7 25.89 -1.35 4.91
CA ARG A 7 25.97 -2.53 4.04
C ARG A 7 26.93 -3.60 4.57
N ARG A 8 28.13 -3.21 5.00
CA ARG A 8 29.09 -4.15 5.62
C ARG A 8 28.56 -4.76 6.91
N PHE A 9 27.87 -3.96 7.73
CA PHE A 9 27.27 -4.46 8.96
C PHE A 9 26.18 -5.50 8.66
N LEU A 10 25.27 -5.22 7.72
CA LEU A 10 24.25 -6.18 7.27
C LEU A 10 24.89 -7.48 6.77
N ALA A 11 25.90 -7.39 5.90
CA ALA A 11 26.65 -8.57 5.43
C ALA A 11 27.30 -9.34 6.58
N SER A 12 27.87 -8.66 7.58
CA SER A 12 28.52 -9.31 8.73
C SER A 12 27.56 -10.10 9.62
N VAL A 13 26.25 -9.79 9.57
CA VAL A 13 25.20 -10.53 10.29
C VAL A 13 24.42 -11.49 9.37
N GLY A 14 24.91 -11.72 8.15
CA GLY A 14 24.30 -12.64 7.17
C GLY A 14 23.08 -12.07 6.44
N LEU A 15 22.86 -10.75 6.45
CA LEU A 15 21.80 -10.09 5.69
C LEU A 15 22.35 -9.55 4.35
N PRO A 16 21.50 -9.42 3.31
CA PRO A 16 21.91 -8.82 2.04
C PRO A 16 22.41 -7.39 2.21
N ASP A 17 23.43 -7.01 1.44
CA ASP A 17 23.96 -5.65 1.41
C ASP A 17 23.31 -4.78 0.32
N HIS A 18 22.34 -5.33 -0.39
CA HIS A 18 21.52 -4.69 -1.41
C HIS A 18 20.17 -5.43 -1.54
N ASP A 19 19.23 -4.83 -2.26
CA ASP A 19 17.97 -5.48 -2.60
C ASP A 19 18.24 -6.60 -3.61
N LEU A 20 17.76 -7.81 -3.31
CA LEU A 20 17.99 -9.00 -4.13
C LEU A 20 16.99 -9.01 -5.30
N GLY A 21 17.37 -8.42 -6.42
CA GLY A 21 16.56 -8.37 -7.65
C GLY A 21 16.55 -9.68 -8.44
N GLU A 22 17.43 -10.62 -8.09
CA GLU A 22 17.59 -11.93 -8.72
C GLU A 22 16.79 -13.06 -8.08
N LEU A 23 15.99 -12.75 -7.05
CA LEU A 23 15.12 -13.75 -6.43
C LEU A 23 14.06 -14.26 -7.42
N PRO A 24 13.68 -15.54 -7.36
CA PRO A 24 12.63 -16.07 -8.21
C PRO A 24 11.30 -15.39 -7.91
N ASP A 25 10.50 -15.18 -8.94
CA ASP A 25 9.14 -14.68 -8.79
C ASP A 25 8.31 -15.61 -7.90
N SER A 26 7.54 -15.02 -6.99
CA SER A 26 6.53 -15.78 -6.25
C SER A 26 5.53 -16.41 -7.23
N VAL A 27 5.18 -17.67 -7.01
CA VAL A 27 4.13 -18.38 -7.77
C VAL A 27 2.73 -18.16 -7.19
N GLY A 28 2.62 -17.53 -6.01
CA GLY A 28 1.33 -17.26 -5.37
C GLY A 28 0.50 -16.24 -6.14
N ARG A 29 -0.78 -16.53 -6.35
CA ARG A 29 -1.76 -15.64 -7.01
C ARG A 29 -3.08 -15.65 -6.27
N PHE A 30 -3.81 -14.54 -6.36
CA PHE A 30 -5.23 -14.50 -6.03
C PHE A 30 -6.06 -15.25 -7.08
N PRO A 31 -7.34 -15.60 -6.81
CA PRO A 31 -8.18 -16.32 -7.76
C PRO A 31 -8.36 -15.64 -9.13
N ASP A 32 -8.22 -14.31 -9.18
CA ASP A 32 -8.25 -13.52 -10.41
C ASP A 32 -6.87 -13.34 -11.07
N GLY A 33 -5.85 -14.03 -10.58
CA GLY A 33 -4.50 -14.02 -11.14
C GLY A 33 -3.62 -12.86 -10.69
N ALA A 34 -4.08 -11.98 -9.79
CA ALA A 34 -3.25 -10.90 -9.26
C ALA A 34 -2.13 -11.44 -8.36
N HIS A 35 -0.96 -10.79 -8.38
CA HIS A 35 0.17 -11.10 -7.49
C HIS A 35 0.05 -10.41 -6.12
N TYR A 36 -0.55 -9.23 -6.09
CA TYR A 36 -0.70 -8.41 -4.90
C TYR A 36 -2.01 -7.64 -4.96
N ARG A 37 -2.39 -7.06 -3.82
CA ARG A 37 -3.57 -6.23 -3.64
C ARG A 37 -3.12 -4.97 -2.92
N VAL A 38 -3.56 -3.81 -3.38
CA VAL A 38 -3.24 -2.53 -2.74
C VAL A 38 -4.41 -2.12 -1.87
N GLU A 39 -4.09 -1.80 -0.63
CA GLU A 39 -4.99 -1.12 0.30
C GLU A 39 -4.39 0.23 0.67
N ILE A 40 -5.24 1.25 0.75
CA ILE A 40 -4.90 2.54 1.36
C ILE A 40 -5.66 2.67 2.69
N PRO A 41 -5.00 2.53 3.84
CA PRO A 41 -5.62 2.73 5.14
C PRO A 41 -5.63 4.22 5.53
N SER A 42 -6.41 4.54 6.57
CA SER A 42 -6.54 5.89 7.11
C SER A 42 -7.04 6.93 6.10
N THR A 43 -7.95 6.50 5.23
CA THR A 43 -8.72 7.37 4.35
C THR A 43 -9.91 7.93 5.15
N GLU A 44 -9.67 9.01 5.89
CA GLU A 44 -10.64 9.57 6.84
C GLU A 44 -11.57 10.59 6.15
N GLY A 45 -12.60 10.09 5.45
CA GLY A 45 -13.71 10.89 4.90
C GLY A 45 -13.72 11.10 3.37
N PRO A 46 -14.75 11.78 2.84
CA PRO A 46 -15.06 11.81 1.40
C PRO A 46 -13.94 12.38 0.53
N LEU A 47 -13.38 13.53 0.91
CA LEU A 47 -12.31 14.18 0.13
C LEU A 47 -11.05 13.32 0.04
N ALA A 48 -10.70 12.62 1.13
CA ALA A 48 -9.56 11.71 1.13
C ALA A 48 -9.85 10.48 0.25
N PHE A 49 -11.10 9.99 0.26
CA PHE A 49 -11.52 8.87 -0.56
C PHE A 49 -11.48 9.20 -2.05
N GLU A 50 -12.06 10.33 -2.46
CA GLU A 50 -11.99 10.84 -3.83
C GLU A 50 -10.53 10.97 -4.30
N ALA A 51 -9.66 11.58 -3.49
CA ALA A 51 -8.25 11.72 -3.83
C ALA A 51 -7.53 10.38 -4.04
N VAL A 52 -7.91 9.33 -3.30
CA VAL A 52 -7.37 7.97 -3.51
C VAL A 52 -7.85 7.39 -4.83
N LEU A 53 -9.13 7.55 -5.17
CA LEU A 53 -9.69 7.04 -6.42
C LEU A 53 -9.07 7.75 -7.64
N ASP A 54 -8.98 9.07 -7.61
CA ASP A 54 -8.37 9.89 -8.66
C ASP A 54 -6.91 9.49 -8.91
N GLU A 55 -6.15 9.32 -7.84
CA GLU A 55 -4.74 8.96 -7.95
C GLU A 55 -4.55 7.51 -8.41
N ALA A 56 -5.43 6.60 -7.99
CA ALA A 56 -5.45 5.21 -8.45
C ALA A 56 -5.72 5.13 -9.95
N GLU A 57 -6.71 5.86 -10.45
CA GLU A 57 -7.01 5.96 -11.87
C GLU A 57 -5.85 6.59 -12.64
N ARG A 58 -5.32 7.71 -12.16
CA ARG A 58 -4.20 8.43 -12.81
C ARG A 58 -2.94 7.57 -12.95
N ARG A 59 -2.71 6.64 -12.02
CA ARG A 59 -1.54 5.75 -12.01
C ARG A 59 -1.79 4.38 -12.65
N ASP A 60 -3.03 4.08 -13.03
CA ASP A 60 -3.44 2.74 -13.45
C ASP A 60 -3.08 1.67 -12.38
N VAL A 61 -3.35 1.98 -11.10
CA VAL A 61 -3.07 1.10 -9.97
C VAL A 61 -4.38 0.71 -9.29
N PRO A 62 -4.79 -0.58 -9.35
CA PRO A 62 -5.99 -1.03 -8.68
C PRO A 62 -5.87 -0.98 -7.15
N VAL A 63 -6.57 -0.04 -6.51
CA VAL A 63 -6.80 -0.02 -5.06
C VAL A 63 -8.06 -0.84 -4.79
N VAL A 64 -7.89 -1.99 -4.14
CA VAL A 64 -8.98 -2.96 -3.95
C VAL A 64 -9.70 -2.77 -2.62
N ARG A 65 -9.14 -1.94 -1.75
CA ARG A 65 -9.71 -1.64 -0.45
C ARG A 65 -9.20 -0.30 0.06
N VAL A 66 -10.10 0.45 0.67
CA VAL A 66 -9.76 1.57 1.55
C VAL A 66 -10.29 1.26 2.95
N SER A 67 -9.69 1.86 3.96
CA SER A 67 -10.20 1.74 5.34
C SER A 67 -10.01 3.04 6.10
N GLN A 68 -10.92 3.32 7.04
CA GLN A 68 -10.81 4.43 7.99
C GLN A 68 -10.61 3.89 9.40
N GLY A 69 -9.78 4.60 10.19
CA GLY A 69 -9.49 4.27 11.58
C GLY A 69 -10.34 5.03 12.58
N SER A 70 -10.89 6.19 12.23
CA SER A 70 -11.63 7.05 13.17
C SER A 70 -12.98 6.48 13.60
N GLY A 71 -13.56 5.63 12.76
CA GLY A 71 -14.85 4.97 12.97
C GLY A 71 -16.03 5.82 12.50
N VAL A 72 -17.12 5.13 12.15
CA VAL A 72 -18.32 5.70 11.51
C VAL A 72 -18.97 6.84 12.30
N PHE A 73 -18.84 6.86 13.62
CA PHE A 73 -19.45 7.89 14.48
C PHE A 73 -18.82 9.28 14.34
N MET A 74 -17.69 9.40 13.64
CA MET A 74 -17.03 10.67 13.36
C MET A 74 -17.47 11.30 12.04
N HIS A 75 -18.36 10.64 11.30
CA HIS A 75 -18.91 11.12 10.04
C HIS A 75 -20.37 11.52 10.17
N THR A 76 -20.79 12.49 9.36
CA THR A 76 -22.22 12.74 9.16
C THR A 76 -22.83 11.67 8.26
N ASP A 77 -24.15 11.52 8.30
CA ASP A 77 -24.84 10.61 7.37
C ASP A 77 -24.57 11.02 5.90
N GLU A 78 -24.47 12.31 5.62
CA GLU A 78 -24.12 12.85 4.28
C GLU A 78 -22.72 12.42 3.83
N GLU A 79 -21.71 12.52 4.70
CA GLU A 79 -20.36 12.04 4.38
C GLU A 79 -20.31 10.53 4.15
N LEU A 80 -21.14 9.76 4.86
CA LEU A 80 -21.22 8.31 4.64
C LEU A 80 -21.90 7.98 3.31
N ASP A 81 -22.95 8.71 2.95
CA ASP A 81 -23.64 8.56 1.67
C ASP A 81 -22.75 8.96 0.48
N GLU A 82 -21.88 9.97 0.63
CA GLU A 82 -20.90 10.35 -0.40
C GLU A 82 -19.84 9.26 -0.65
N MET A 83 -19.51 8.46 0.37
CA MET A 83 -18.50 7.40 0.26
C MET A 83 -19.06 6.03 -0.17
N ALA A 84 -20.39 5.85 -0.17
CA ALA A 84 -21.07 4.57 -0.41
C ALA A 84 -21.30 4.25 -1.89
#